data_AF-A0A7R6WAV5-F1
#
_entry.id   AF-A0A7R6WAV5-F1
#
_cell.length_a   1.000
_cell.length_b   1.000
_cell.length_c   1.000
_cell.angle_alpha   90.00
_cell.angle_beta   90.00
_cell.angle_gamma   90.00
#
_symmetry.space_group_name_H-M   'P 1'
#
loop_
_entity.id
_entity.type
_entity.pdbx_description
1 polymer ?
#
loop_
_entity_poly.entity_id
_entity_poly.type
_entity_poly.pdbx_seq_one_letter_code
_entity_poly.pdbx_strand_id
1 'polypeptide(L)'
;MFYHYKEEEFKMKKLLLAVSTVALLGLSAQASADQEMKVGKKIYDRAFGRGCGACHDISSNPQLEVLIKGGELSKGSFATTLKEGKNGMPKAMDAIMAIKPVKKAGYSEDEAIAAVYKYLAEKD
;
A
#
# COMPACT_ATOMS: atom_id res chain seq x y z
N MET A 1 -7.75 -53.87 11.39
CA MET A 1 -7.52 -53.13 10.12
C MET A 1 -8.41 -51.90 9.95
N PHE A 2 -9.70 -51.93 10.35
CA PHE A 2 -10.61 -50.77 10.23
C PHE A 2 -10.27 -49.56 11.12
N TYR A 3 -9.66 -49.76 12.29
CA TYR A 3 -9.31 -48.67 13.22
C TYR A 3 -8.18 -47.78 12.69
N HIS A 4 -7.10 -48.37 12.16
CA HIS A 4 -6.01 -47.60 11.56
C HIS A 4 -6.43 -46.78 10.35
N TYR A 5 -7.39 -47.28 9.55
CA TYR A 5 -7.89 -46.55 8.39
C TYR A 5 -8.62 -45.25 8.78
N LYS A 6 -9.45 -45.30 9.85
CA LYS A 6 -10.13 -44.10 10.35
C LYS A 6 -9.18 -43.09 11.00
N GLU A 7 -8.11 -43.55 11.60
CA GLU A 7 -7.10 -42.70 12.24
C GLU A 7 -6.26 -41.92 11.22
N GLU A 8 -5.85 -42.60 10.14
CA GLU A 8 -5.14 -42.01 9.01
C GLU A 8 -6.03 -41.01 8.24
N GLU A 9 -7.30 -41.35 8.01
CA GLU A 9 -8.26 -40.45 7.36
C GLU A 9 -8.51 -39.19 8.21
N PHE A 10 -8.58 -39.33 9.54
CA PHE A 10 -8.74 -38.22 10.47
C PHE A 10 -7.49 -37.32 10.52
N LYS A 11 -6.29 -37.90 10.52
CA LYS A 11 -5.02 -37.14 10.39
C LYS A 11 -4.95 -36.38 9.07
N MET A 12 -5.33 -37.01 7.95
CA MET A 12 -5.27 -36.39 6.64
C MET A 12 -6.27 -35.25 6.49
N LYS A 13 -7.49 -35.40 7.05
CA LYS A 13 -8.47 -34.30 7.13
C LYS A 13 -7.96 -33.11 7.93
N LYS A 14 -7.29 -33.35 9.07
CA LYS A 14 -6.66 -32.29 9.87
C LYS A 14 -5.53 -31.59 9.13
N LEU A 15 -4.70 -32.34 8.41
CA LEU A 15 -3.63 -31.80 7.57
C LEU A 15 -4.19 -30.94 6.42
N LEU A 16 -5.22 -31.41 5.73
CA LEU A 16 -5.90 -30.65 4.67
C LEU A 16 -6.52 -29.35 5.20
N LEU A 17 -7.16 -29.39 6.37
CA LEU A 17 -7.69 -28.20 7.06
C LEU A 17 -6.59 -27.21 7.45
N ALA A 18 -5.48 -27.70 7.99
CA ALA A 18 -4.35 -26.85 8.37
C ALA A 18 -3.72 -26.16 7.15
N VAL A 19 -3.47 -26.90 6.07
CA VAL A 19 -2.87 -26.38 4.83
C VAL A 19 -3.80 -25.39 4.14
N SER A 20 -5.09 -25.69 4.03
CA SER A 20 -6.07 -24.78 3.39
C SER A 20 -6.24 -23.46 4.16
N THR A 21 -6.22 -23.50 5.50
CA THR A 21 -6.30 -22.29 6.32
C THR A 21 -5.07 -21.40 6.12
N VAL A 22 -3.87 -21.97 6.14
CA VAL A 22 -2.62 -21.21 5.91
C VAL A 22 -2.57 -20.65 4.49
N ALA A 23 -2.99 -21.43 3.49
CA ALA A 23 -3.02 -20.98 2.10
C ALA A 23 -3.97 -19.79 1.88
N LEU A 24 -5.17 -19.81 2.47
CA LEU A 24 -6.14 -18.72 2.37
C LEU A 24 -5.63 -17.41 3.01
N LEU A 25 -4.98 -17.52 4.17
CA LEU A 25 -4.39 -16.37 4.85
C LEU A 25 -3.23 -15.78 4.04
N GLY A 26 -2.34 -16.62 3.50
CA GLY A 26 -1.24 -16.17 2.63
C GLY A 26 -1.73 -15.45 1.38
N LEU A 27 -2.77 -15.99 0.72
CA LEU A 27 -3.33 -15.38 -0.48
C LEU A 27 -4.02 -14.04 -0.20
N SER A 28 -4.67 -13.91 0.96
CA SER A 28 -5.31 -12.67 1.42
C SER A 28 -4.28 -11.57 1.72
N ALA A 29 -3.14 -11.92 2.32
CA ALA A 29 -2.05 -10.99 2.59
C ALA A 29 -1.41 -10.48 1.30
N GLN A 30 -1.14 -11.38 0.34
CA GLN A 30 -0.59 -11.00 -0.96
C GLN A 30 -1.56 -10.10 -1.75
N ALA A 31 -2.85 -10.43 -1.75
CA ALA A 31 -3.87 -9.60 -2.40
C ALA A 31 -3.95 -8.19 -1.77
N SER A 32 -3.83 -8.09 -0.44
CA SER A 32 -3.83 -6.82 0.28
C SER A 32 -2.61 -5.96 -0.07
N ALA A 33 -1.42 -6.56 -0.13
CA ALA A 33 -0.18 -5.86 -0.50
C ALA A 33 -0.22 -5.34 -1.95
N ASP A 34 -0.73 -6.15 -2.89
CA ASP A 34 -0.89 -5.74 -4.29
C ASP A 34 -1.93 -4.61 -4.44
N GLN A 35 -3.02 -4.65 -3.64
CA GLN A 35 -3.99 -3.57 -3.60
C GLN A 35 -3.35 -2.27 -3.09
N GLU A 36 -2.58 -2.32 -2.00
CA GLU A 36 -1.90 -1.15 -1.43
C GLU A 36 -0.97 -0.49 -2.46
N MET A 37 -0.15 -1.28 -3.16
CA MET A 37 0.74 -0.78 -4.22
C MET A 37 -0.03 -0.15 -5.37
N LYS A 38 -1.12 -0.79 -5.81
CA LYS A 38 -1.99 -0.26 -6.86
C LYS A 38 -2.63 1.08 -6.44
N VAL A 39 -3.14 1.18 -5.21
CA VAL A 39 -3.75 2.42 -4.72
C VAL A 39 -2.70 3.51 -4.57
N GLY A 40 -1.53 3.20 -4.02
CA GLY A 40 -0.40 4.12 -3.88
C GLY A 40 0.02 4.72 -5.22
N LYS A 41 0.17 3.88 -6.26
CA LYS A 41 0.44 4.36 -7.62
C LYS A 41 -0.68 5.27 -8.13
N LYS A 42 -1.95 4.91 -7.92
CA LYS A 42 -3.08 5.76 -8.37
C LYS A 42 -3.15 7.09 -7.65
N ILE A 43 -2.70 7.17 -6.39
CA ILE A 43 -2.55 8.44 -5.69
C ILE A 43 -1.47 9.27 -6.39
N TYR A 44 -0.28 8.68 -6.59
CA TYR A 44 0.83 9.35 -7.27
C TYR A 44 0.46 9.88 -8.65
N ASP A 45 -0.26 9.09 -9.45
CA ASP A 45 -0.63 9.45 -10.81
C ASP A 45 -1.76 10.50 -10.90
N ARG A 46 -2.60 10.67 -9.85
CA ARG A 46 -3.90 11.38 -9.99
C ARG A 46 -4.17 12.48 -8.98
N ALA A 47 -3.42 12.58 -7.89
CA ALA A 47 -3.58 13.66 -6.93
C ALA A 47 -3.54 15.02 -7.66
N PHE A 48 -4.41 15.96 -7.26
CA PHE A 48 -4.55 17.27 -7.92
C PHE A 48 -4.91 17.22 -9.43
N GLY A 49 -5.40 16.09 -9.95
CA GLY A 49 -5.78 15.91 -11.35
C GLY A 49 -4.61 15.71 -12.32
N ARG A 50 -3.37 15.99 -11.90
CA ARG A 50 -2.13 15.85 -12.69
C ARG A 50 -1.09 14.90 -12.08
N GLY A 51 -1.34 14.43 -10.87
CA GLY A 51 -0.43 13.59 -10.11
C GLY A 51 0.66 14.37 -9.37
N CYS A 52 1.29 13.69 -8.43
CA CYS A 52 2.46 14.17 -7.69
C CYS A 52 3.68 14.33 -8.63
N GLY A 53 3.80 13.46 -9.64
CA GLY A 53 4.88 13.47 -10.62
C GLY A 53 5.01 14.78 -11.40
N ALA A 54 3.90 15.48 -11.63
CA ALA A 54 3.92 16.79 -12.28
C ALA A 54 4.83 17.83 -11.60
N CYS A 55 5.06 17.68 -10.29
CA CYS A 55 6.02 18.49 -9.56
C CYS A 55 7.25 17.69 -9.12
N HIS A 56 7.17 16.37 -8.93
CA HIS A 56 8.25 15.60 -8.30
C HIS A 56 9.13 14.79 -9.26
N ASP A 57 8.72 14.65 -10.53
CA ASP A 57 9.54 14.00 -11.57
C ASP A 57 10.42 15.00 -12.34
N ILE A 58 10.46 16.27 -11.93
CA ILE A 58 11.32 17.31 -12.52
C ILE A 58 12.54 17.57 -11.65
N SER A 59 13.72 17.71 -12.26
CA SER A 59 15.01 17.79 -11.52
C SER A 59 15.14 18.99 -10.58
N SER A 60 14.35 20.04 -10.78
CA SER A 60 14.37 21.24 -9.96
C SER A 60 13.63 21.10 -8.62
N ASN A 61 12.89 20.01 -8.43
CA ASN A 61 12.12 19.74 -7.21
C ASN A 61 12.62 18.48 -6.49
N PRO A 62 12.30 18.33 -5.20
CA PRO A 62 12.73 17.17 -4.42
C PRO A 62 12.26 15.86 -5.05
N GLN A 63 13.22 14.98 -5.36
CA GLN A 63 12.99 13.66 -5.91
C GLN A 63 12.54 12.71 -4.79
N LEU A 64 11.22 12.53 -4.66
CA LEU A 64 10.63 11.84 -3.50
C LEU A 64 11.16 10.42 -3.32
N GLU A 65 11.29 9.68 -4.42
CA GLU A 65 11.80 8.31 -4.40
C GLU A 65 13.23 8.24 -3.86
N VAL A 66 14.11 9.11 -4.34
CA VAL A 66 15.52 9.19 -3.90
C VAL A 66 15.58 9.50 -2.41
N LEU A 67 14.81 10.50 -1.96
CA LEU A 67 14.80 10.91 -0.55
C LEU A 67 14.22 9.83 0.38
N ILE A 68 13.19 9.12 -0.05
CA ILE A 68 12.58 8.04 0.73
C ILE A 68 13.52 6.84 0.81
N LYS A 69 14.09 6.40 -0.32
CA LYS A 69 15.03 5.27 -0.37
C LYS A 69 16.35 5.59 0.36
N GLY A 70 16.80 6.84 0.31
CA GLY A 70 17.96 7.33 1.04
C GLY A 70 17.72 7.54 2.54
N GLY A 71 16.47 7.45 3.01
CA GLY A 71 16.11 7.65 4.42
C GLY A 71 16.03 9.14 4.85
N GLU A 72 16.19 10.07 3.92
CA GLU A 72 16.12 11.52 4.17
C GLU A 72 14.67 12.02 4.34
N LEU A 73 13.70 11.28 3.79
CA LEU A 73 12.28 11.57 3.93
C LEU A 73 11.57 10.41 4.63
N SER A 74 11.43 10.52 5.95
CA SER A 74 10.68 9.53 6.75
C SER A 74 9.19 9.57 6.45
N LYS A 75 8.50 8.46 6.71
CA LYS A 75 7.03 8.37 6.60
C LYS A 75 6.32 9.45 7.42
N GLY A 76 6.83 9.79 8.61
CA GLY A 76 6.26 10.84 9.46
C GLY A 76 6.38 12.22 8.82
N SER A 77 7.58 12.62 8.40
CA SER A 77 7.83 13.90 7.73
C SER A 77 7.06 14.03 6.41
N PHE A 78 6.93 12.93 5.67
CA PHE A 78 6.11 12.82 4.47
C PHE A 78 4.63 13.04 4.79
N ALA A 79 4.09 12.36 5.80
CA ALA A 79 2.71 12.51 6.25
C ALA A 79 2.38 13.94 6.65
N THR A 80 3.24 14.57 7.47
CA THR A 80 3.11 15.97 7.85
C THR A 80 3.08 16.87 6.63
N THR A 81 3.99 16.67 5.67
CA THR A 81 4.04 17.48 4.44
C THR A 81 2.75 17.33 3.61
N LEU A 82 2.15 16.14 3.52
CA LEU A 82 0.88 15.95 2.82
C LEU A 82 -0.30 16.64 3.52
N LYS A 83 -0.32 16.63 4.85
CA LYS A 83 -1.39 17.23 5.66
C LYS A 83 -1.28 18.76 5.74
N GLU A 84 -0.05 19.29 5.78
CA GLU A 84 0.21 20.70 6.06
C GLU A 84 0.61 21.50 4.82
N GLY A 85 1.18 20.85 3.82
CA GLY A 85 1.90 21.51 2.73
C GLY A 85 3.30 21.99 3.18
N LYS A 86 4.16 22.33 2.22
CA LYS A 86 5.51 22.83 2.50
C LYS A 86 6.09 23.55 1.27
N ASN A 87 6.72 24.71 1.46
CA ASN A 87 7.50 25.40 0.43
C ASN A 87 6.79 25.54 -0.94
N GLY A 88 5.51 25.93 -0.95
CA GLY A 88 4.71 26.06 -2.17
C GLY A 88 3.97 24.80 -2.61
N MET A 89 4.21 23.64 -1.97
CA MET A 89 3.35 22.46 -2.09
C MET A 89 2.04 22.71 -1.32
N PRO A 90 0.86 22.61 -1.99
CA PRO A 90 -0.42 22.70 -1.30
C PRO A 90 -0.69 21.44 -0.45
N LYS A 91 -1.61 21.57 0.52
CA LYS A 91 -2.15 20.42 1.25
C LYS A 91 -2.74 19.40 0.27
N ALA A 92 -2.40 18.13 0.45
CA ALA A 92 -2.71 17.08 -0.50
C ALA A 92 -3.85 16.18 -0.07
N MET A 93 -4.19 16.13 1.22
CA MET A 93 -5.12 15.10 1.73
C MET A 93 -6.50 15.16 1.08
N ASP A 94 -7.11 16.34 0.93
CA ASP A 94 -8.40 16.45 0.23
C ASP A 94 -8.34 15.92 -1.20
N ALA A 95 -7.27 16.25 -1.92
CA ALA A 95 -7.06 15.82 -3.29
C ALA A 95 -6.80 14.31 -3.39
N ILE A 96 -6.11 13.72 -2.41
CA ILE A 96 -5.85 12.28 -2.30
C ILE A 96 -7.15 11.54 -1.98
N MET A 97 -7.88 11.98 -0.96
CA MET A 97 -9.11 11.34 -0.49
C MET A 97 -10.25 11.46 -1.51
N ALA A 98 -10.20 12.45 -2.42
CA ALA A 98 -11.14 12.57 -3.53
C ALA A 98 -10.99 11.46 -4.59
N ILE A 99 -9.85 10.77 -4.65
CA ILE A 99 -9.52 9.80 -5.71
C ILE A 99 -10.39 8.54 -5.58
N LYS A 100 -11.05 8.15 -6.68
CA LYS A 100 -11.97 6.99 -6.73
C LYS A 100 -11.34 5.69 -6.19
N PRO A 101 -10.12 5.28 -6.59
CA PRO A 101 -9.41 4.15 -5.98
C PRO A 101 -9.30 4.19 -4.45
N VAL A 102 -8.98 5.35 -3.87
CA VAL A 102 -8.86 5.52 -2.41
C VAL A 102 -10.22 5.31 -1.75
N LYS A 103 -11.28 5.95 -2.28
CA LYS A 103 -12.65 5.77 -1.80
C LYS A 103 -13.14 4.32 -1.91
N LYS A 104 -12.84 3.66 -3.03
CA LYS A 104 -13.23 2.26 -3.27
C LYS A 104 -12.51 1.29 -2.33
N ALA A 105 -11.26 1.57 -1.99
CA ALA A 105 -10.49 0.78 -1.04
C ALA A 105 -10.93 1.04 0.42
N GLY A 106 -11.74 2.06 0.68
CA GLY A 106 -12.21 2.41 2.02
C GLY A 106 -11.11 2.96 2.92
N TYR A 107 -10.02 3.49 2.34
CA TYR A 107 -8.86 3.94 3.10
C TYR A 107 -9.18 5.18 3.92
N SER A 108 -8.64 5.20 5.14
CA SER A 108 -8.37 6.39 5.93
C SER A 108 -7.25 7.22 5.31
N GLU A 109 -7.06 8.43 5.84
CA GLU A 109 -5.93 9.28 5.46
C GLU A 109 -4.58 8.58 5.67
N ASP A 110 -4.39 7.94 6.82
CA ASP A 110 -3.12 7.32 7.18
C ASP A 110 -2.82 6.09 6.31
N GLU A 111 -3.85 5.34 5.90
CA GLU A 111 -3.71 4.24 4.93
C GLU A 111 -3.39 4.76 3.53
N ALA A 112 -4.01 5.85 3.09
CA ALA A 112 -3.69 6.48 1.82
C ALA A 112 -2.24 7.00 1.78
N ILE A 113 -1.78 7.61 2.88
CA ILE A 113 -0.39 8.04 3.06
C ILE A 113 0.56 6.84 3.04
N ALA A 114 0.22 5.77 3.77
CA ALA A 114 1.02 4.55 3.78
C ALA A 114 1.17 3.94 2.38
N ALA A 115 0.07 3.86 1.64
CA ALA A 115 0.05 3.29 0.30
C ALA A 115 0.93 4.08 -0.67
N VAL A 116 0.81 5.42 -0.72
CA VAL A 116 1.65 6.23 -1.62
C VAL A 116 3.11 6.25 -1.18
N TYR A 117 3.40 6.27 0.12
CA TYR A 117 4.77 6.18 0.64
C TYR A 117 5.42 4.85 0.26
N LYS A 118 4.70 3.74 0.45
CA LYS A 118 5.16 2.41 0.07
C LYS A 118 5.40 2.30 -1.44
N TYR A 119 4.46 2.80 -2.24
CA TYR A 119 4.66 2.89 -3.68
C TYR A 119 5.95 3.64 -4.03
N LEU A 120 6.20 4.81 -3.44
CA LEU A 120 7.42 5.58 -3.68
C LEU A 120 8.70 4.88 -3.19
N ALA A 121 8.63 4.11 -2.11
CA ALA A 121 9.76 3.36 -1.59
C ALA A 121 10.15 2.18 -2.50
N GLU A 122 9.17 1.58 -3.18
CA GLU A 122 9.34 0.39 -4.04
C GLU A 122 9.30 0.70 -5.55
N LYS A 123 8.96 1.94 -5.94
CA LYS A 123 8.93 2.40 -7.34
C LYS A 123 10.36 2.36 -7.91
N ASP A 124 10.51 1.93 -9.16
CA ASP A 124 11.76 1.96 -9.93
C ASP A 124 12.08 3.32 -10.58
#